data_AF-A0A6G7SCA1-F1
#
_entry.id   AF-A0A6G7SCA1-F1
#
_cell.length_a   1.000
_cell.length_b   1.000
_cell.length_c   1.000
_cell.angle_alpha   90.00
_cell.angle_beta   90.00
_cell.angle_gamma   90.00
#
_symmetry.space_group_name_H-M   'P 1'
#
loop_
_entity.id
_entity.type
_entity.pdbx_description
1 polymer ?
#
loop_
_entity_poly.entity_id
_entity_poly.type
_entity_poly.pdbx_seq_one_letter_code
_entity_poly.pdbx_strand_id
1 'polypeptide(L)'
;MNENLFSSFITPSIMGLPVVILIIMFPIILFPTPTRLINNRLIAIQQWLVQLILKQMMLIHNPKGRTWSLMLMSLIMFIGSTNLLGLLPHSFTPTTQLSMNLGMAIPLWAGAVIMGFRYKTKASLAHFLPQGTPLPLIPMLVIIETISLFIQPMALAVRLTANITAGHLLMHLIGGATLALTSISPATATITFIILLLLTGLEFAVALIQAYVFTLLVSLYLHDNT
;
A
#
# COMPACT_ATOMS: atom_id res chain seq x y z
N MET A 1 30.83 -2.63 2.99
CA MET A 1 29.74 -1.67 3.30
C MET A 1 28.64 -1.66 2.23
N ASN A 2 28.95 -1.75 0.93
CA ASN A 2 27.92 -1.66 -0.13
C ASN A 2 26.78 -2.70 -0.02
N GLU A 3 27.06 -3.95 0.37
CA GLU A 3 26.01 -4.99 0.43
C GLU A 3 25.24 -4.99 1.77
N ASN A 4 25.83 -4.42 2.83
CA ASN A 4 25.22 -4.45 4.18
C ASN A 4 23.98 -3.56 4.28
N LEU A 5 23.86 -2.53 3.42
CA LEU A 5 22.67 -1.67 3.40
C LEU A 5 21.47 -2.38 2.78
N PHE A 6 21.70 -3.28 1.83
CA PHE A 6 20.64 -3.97 1.11
C PHE A 6 20.28 -5.34 1.70
N SER A 7 21.06 -5.84 2.66
CA SER A 7 20.83 -7.16 3.26
C SER A 7 19.47 -7.29 3.94
N SER A 8 18.89 -6.19 4.43
CA SER A 8 17.53 -6.17 5.00
C SER A 8 16.42 -6.36 3.97
N PHE A 9 16.69 -6.10 2.68
CA PHE A 9 15.71 -6.29 1.59
C PHE A 9 15.82 -7.66 0.93
N ILE A 10 16.88 -8.43 1.22
CA ILE A 10 17.03 -9.78 0.66
C ILE A 10 15.97 -10.67 1.29
N THR A 11 15.29 -11.46 0.45
CA THR A 11 14.23 -12.36 0.90
C THR A 11 14.78 -13.39 1.88
N PRO A 12 14.30 -13.44 3.14
CA PRO A 12 14.81 -14.38 4.14
C PRO A 12 14.46 -15.82 3.76
N SER A 13 15.50 -16.65 3.65
CA SER A 13 15.38 -18.10 3.56
C SER A 13 16.20 -18.73 4.68
N ILE A 14 15.60 -19.68 5.40
CA ILE A 14 16.28 -20.46 6.44
C ILE A 14 16.37 -21.89 5.92
N MET A 15 17.58 -22.44 5.83
CA MET A 15 17.82 -23.82 5.37
C MET A 15 17.19 -24.14 4.00
N GLY A 16 17.19 -23.17 3.08
CA GLY A 16 16.61 -23.32 1.74
C GLY A 16 15.07 -23.20 1.68
N LEU A 17 14.38 -23.03 2.81
CA LEU A 17 12.94 -22.77 2.85
C LEU A 17 12.65 -21.25 2.89
N PRO A 18 11.72 -20.74 2.06
CA PRO A 18 11.36 -19.32 2.07
C PRO A 18 10.55 -18.99 3.33
N VAL A 19 11.17 -18.28 4.29
CA VAL A 19 10.53 -17.84 5.55
C VAL A 19 9.58 -16.66 5.31
N VAL A 20 9.68 -16.02 4.14
CA VAL A 20 8.79 -14.94 3.70
C VAL A 20 7.30 -15.29 3.88
N ILE A 21 6.91 -16.54 3.66
CA ILE A 21 5.51 -16.97 3.81
C ILE A 21 5.02 -16.79 5.26
N LEU A 22 5.85 -17.14 6.25
CA LEU A 22 5.53 -16.95 7.65
C LEU A 22 5.35 -15.46 7.99
N ILE A 23 6.23 -14.61 7.43
CA ILE A 23 6.19 -13.16 7.64
C ILE A 23 4.93 -12.55 7.01
N ILE A 24 4.54 -13.01 5.81
CA ILE A 24 3.31 -12.56 5.14
C ILE A 24 2.06 -12.98 5.93
N MET A 25 2.08 -14.14 6.58
CA MET A 25 0.94 -14.63 7.37
C MET A 25 0.85 -14.01 8.77
N PHE A 26 1.94 -13.43 9.29
CA PHE A 26 2.00 -12.86 10.63
C PHE A 26 0.89 -11.82 10.95
N PRO A 27 0.55 -10.86 10.05
CA PRO A 27 -0.48 -9.86 10.33
C PRO A 27 -1.87 -10.45 10.59
N ILE A 28 -2.16 -11.67 10.13
CA ILE A 28 -3.45 -12.34 10.36
C ILE A 28 -3.68 -12.57 11.86
N ILE A 29 -2.61 -12.89 12.60
CA ILE A 29 -2.68 -13.16 14.04
C ILE A 29 -3.02 -11.89 14.82
N LEU A 30 -2.72 -10.70 14.28
CA LEU A 30 -3.02 -9.41 14.92
C LEU A 30 -4.52 -9.09 14.94
N PHE A 31 -5.33 -9.76 14.13
CA PHE A 31 -6.78 -9.53 14.01
C PHE A 31 -7.60 -10.73 14.48
N PRO A 32 -7.67 -11.00 15.80
CA PRO A 32 -8.45 -12.11 16.33
C PRO A 32 -9.95 -11.87 16.14
N THR A 33 -10.68 -12.90 15.71
CA THR A 33 -12.15 -12.85 15.58
C THR A 33 -12.81 -13.25 16.90
N PRO A 34 -13.60 -12.37 17.54
CA PRO A 34 -14.33 -12.72 18.74
C PRO A 34 -15.58 -13.55 18.42
N THR A 35 -15.92 -14.48 19.31
CA THR A 35 -17.22 -15.19 19.29
C THR A 35 -18.23 -14.61 20.28
N ARG A 36 -17.81 -13.69 21.15
CA ARG A 36 -18.63 -13.11 22.23
C ARG A 36 -19.23 -11.76 21.80
N LEU A 37 -20.34 -11.38 22.43
CA LEU A 37 -20.99 -10.09 22.19
C LEU A 37 -20.21 -8.92 22.82
N ILE A 38 -19.66 -9.12 24.02
CA ILE A 38 -18.79 -8.16 24.71
C ILE A 38 -17.35 -8.60 24.51
N ASN A 39 -16.57 -7.74 23.84
CA ASN A 39 -15.22 -8.06 23.39
C ASN A 39 -14.15 -7.39 24.24
N ASN A 40 -12.91 -7.85 24.07
CA ASN A 40 -11.74 -7.19 24.65
C ASN A 40 -11.52 -5.80 24.03
N ARG A 41 -10.87 -4.89 24.76
CA ARG A 41 -10.61 -3.50 24.34
C ARG A 41 -9.96 -3.41 22.96
N LEU A 42 -8.98 -4.29 22.69
CA LEU A 42 -8.27 -4.33 21.41
C LEU A 42 -9.22 -4.66 20.25
N ILE A 43 -10.07 -5.66 20.42
CA ILE A 43 -11.05 -6.10 19.41
C ILE A 43 -12.12 -5.01 19.22
N ALA A 44 -12.54 -4.34 20.29
CA ALA A 44 -13.49 -3.23 20.19
C ALA A 44 -12.93 -2.06 19.37
N ILE A 45 -11.66 -1.68 19.57
CA ILE A 45 -10.99 -0.65 18.78
C ILE A 45 -10.85 -1.08 17.31
N GLN A 46 -10.50 -2.34 17.06
CA GLN A 46 -10.42 -2.88 15.70
C GLN A 46 -11.79 -2.85 15.00
N GLN A 47 -12.85 -3.28 15.67
CA GLN A 47 -14.21 -3.24 15.13
C GLN A 47 -14.67 -1.81 14.85
N TRP A 48 -14.36 -0.87 15.76
CA TRP A 48 -14.66 0.54 15.57
C TRP A 48 -13.92 1.13 14.36
N LEU A 49 -12.63 0.81 14.19
CA LEU A 49 -11.83 1.24 13.05
C LEU A 49 -12.35 0.67 11.73
N VAL A 50 -12.73 -0.62 11.71
CA VAL A 50 -13.34 -1.28 10.54
C VAL A 50 -14.64 -0.58 10.16
N GLN A 51 -15.51 -0.27 11.14
CA GLN A 51 -16.78 0.42 10.89
C GLN A 51 -16.56 1.84 10.33
N LEU A 52 -15.58 2.58 10.85
CA LEU A 52 -15.27 3.93 10.41
C LEU A 52 -14.81 3.93 8.93
N ILE A 53 -13.85 3.08 8.60
CA ILE A 53 -13.28 2.98 7.25
C ILE A 53 -14.35 2.52 6.26
N LEU A 54 -15.12 1.49 6.61
CA LEU A 54 -16.19 0.99 5.77
C LEU A 54 -17.26 2.07 5.55
N LYS A 55 -17.66 2.82 6.58
CA LYS A 55 -18.62 3.92 6.40
C LYS A 55 -18.08 4.97 5.43
N GLN A 56 -16.82 5.38 5.55
CA GLN A 56 -16.24 6.41 4.69
C GLN A 56 -16.11 5.95 3.23
N MET A 57 -15.56 4.76 3.00
CA MET A 57 -15.32 4.24 1.64
C MET A 57 -16.64 3.95 0.90
N MET A 58 -17.65 3.44 1.59
CA MET A 58 -18.89 2.99 0.95
C MET A 58 -19.90 4.12 0.68
N LEU A 59 -19.65 5.34 1.16
CA LEU A 59 -20.49 6.51 0.88
C LEU A 59 -20.53 6.85 -0.62
N ILE A 60 -19.42 6.63 -1.32
CA ILE A 60 -19.24 6.99 -2.74
C ILE A 60 -19.83 5.90 -3.66
N HIS A 61 -20.08 4.69 -3.14
CA HIS A 61 -20.37 3.52 -3.97
C HIS A 61 -21.86 3.18 -4.10
N ASN A 62 -22.25 2.86 -5.33
CA ASN A 62 -23.53 2.25 -5.69
C ASN A 62 -23.68 0.83 -5.10
N PRO A 63 -24.91 0.29 -4.95
CA PRO A 63 -25.16 -1.02 -4.34
C PRO A 63 -24.37 -2.17 -4.98
N LYS A 64 -24.11 -2.13 -6.29
CA LYS A 64 -23.24 -3.11 -6.96
C LYS A 64 -21.78 -3.00 -6.50
N GLY A 65 -21.24 -1.78 -6.43
CA GLY A 65 -19.91 -1.53 -5.86
C GLY A 65 -19.81 -1.92 -4.39
N ARG A 66 -20.93 -1.94 -3.65
CA ARG A 66 -20.93 -2.39 -2.25
C ARG A 66 -20.58 -3.85 -2.03
N THR A 67 -20.72 -4.69 -3.04
CA THR A 67 -20.29 -6.10 -2.98
C THR A 67 -18.78 -6.25 -2.77
N TRP A 68 -17.97 -5.26 -3.16
CA TRP A 68 -16.50 -5.26 -3.00
C TRP A 68 -16.02 -4.72 -1.66
N SER A 69 -16.94 -4.31 -0.78
CA SER A 69 -16.59 -3.77 0.55
C SER A 69 -15.65 -4.68 1.34
N LEU A 70 -15.90 -5.99 1.33
CA LEU A 70 -15.06 -6.96 2.04
C LEU A 70 -13.63 -6.99 1.49
N MET A 71 -13.46 -6.92 0.17
CA MET A 71 -12.16 -6.94 -0.48
C MET A 71 -11.38 -5.64 -0.22
N LEU A 72 -12.04 -4.48 -0.30
CA LEU A 72 -11.40 -3.20 0.03
C LEU A 72 -10.98 -3.14 1.49
N MET A 73 -11.81 -3.68 2.39
CA MET A 73 -11.52 -3.72 3.82
C MET A 73 -10.38 -4.68 4.15
N SER A 74 -10.32 -5.87 3.53
CA SER A 74 -9.20 -6.79 3.76
C SER A 74 -7.88 -6.21 3.23
N LEU A 75 -7.93 -5.52 2.09
CA LEU A 75 -6.78 -4.88 1.46
C LEU A 75 -6.16 -3.78 2.33
N ILE A 76 -6.97 -2.85 2.86
CA ILE A 76 -6.46 -1.75 3.69
C ILE A 76 -5.84 -2.27 4.98
N MET A 77 -6.47 -3.28 5.60
CA MET A 77 -5.97 -3.89 6.82
C MET A 77 -4.69 -4.67 6.58
N PHE A 78 -4.59 -5.38 5.45
CA PHE A 78 -3.40 -6.13 5.07
C PHE A 78 -2.20 -5.21 4.78
N ILE A 79 -2.37 -4.21 3.91
CA ILE A 79 -1.28 -3.28 3.56
C ILE A 79 -0.89 -2.43 4.77
N GLY A 80 -1.87 -1.92 5.52
CA GLY A 80 -1.61 -1.12 6.72
C GLY A 80 -0.82 -1.89 7.78
N SER A 81 -1.23 -3.13 8.08
CA SER A 81 -0.55 -3.94 9.09
C SER A 81 0.84 -4.42 8.66
N THR A 82 1.02 -4.83 7.40
CA THR A 82 2.34 -5.25 6.88
C THR A 82 3.34 -4.09 6.85
N ASN A 83 2.91 -2.89 6.45
CA ASN A 83 3.77 -1.71 6.47
C ASN A 83 4.14 -1.29 7.90
N LEU A 84 3.17 -1.35 8.82
CA LEU A 84 3.40 -0.97 10.22
C LEU A 84 4.36 -1.93 10.92
N LEU A 85 4.14 -3.24 10.74
CA LEU A 85 5.05 -4.28 11.25
C LEU A 85 6.46 -4.13 10.66
N GLY A 86 6.49 -3.60 9.44
CA GLY A 86 7.67 -3.29 8.70
C GLY A 86 8.62 -2.28 9.32
N LEU A 87 8.07 -1.29 10.03
CA LEU A 87 8.88 -0.23 10.66
C LEU A 87 9.57 -0.71 11.95
N LEU A 88 9.30 -1.94 12.40
CA LEU A 88 9.98 -2.53 13.55
C LEU A 88 11.48 -2.75 13.24
N PRO A 89 12.35 -2.61 14.25
CA PRO A 89 13.77 -2.83 14.05
C PRO A 89 14.03 -4.27 13.58
N HIS A 90 14.85 -4.40 12.52
CA HIS A 90 15.23 -5.68 11.89
C HIS A 90 14.08 -6.54 11.35
N SER A 91 12.88 -5.98 11.15
CA SER A 91 11.82 -6.71 10.45
C SER A 91 12.00 -6.62 8.93
N PHE A 92 11.65 -7.70 8.24
CA PHE A 92 11.58 -7.74 6.78
C PHE A 92 10.16 -7.32 6.36
N THR A 93 10.07 -6.34 5.48
CA THR A 93 8.82 -5.84 4.89
C THR A 93 8.54 -6.51 3.55
N PRO A 94 7.50 -7.37 3.43
CA PRO A 94 7.14 -7.95 2.13
C PRO A 94 6.75 -6.91 1.08
N THR A 95 6.24 -5.75 1.50
CA THR A 95 5.80 -4.64 0.63
C THR A 95 6.93 -3.84 -0.01
N THR A 96 8.20 -4.09 0.38
CA THR A 96 9.37 -3.54 -0.32
C THR A 96 9.62 -4.23 -1.65
N GLN A 97 9.21 -5.50 -1.77
CA GLN A 97 9.37 -6.27 -2.99
C GLN A 97 8.30 -5.86 -4.01
N LEU A 98 8.74 -5.38 -5.17
CA LEU A 98 7.85 -4.97 -6.26
C LEU A 98 6.94 -6.11 -6.73
N SER A 99 7.43 -7.35 -6.66
CA SER A 99 6.67 -8.54 -6.98
C SER A 99 5.39 -8.69 -6.15
N MET A 100 5.47 -8.42 -4.84
CA MET A 100 4.31 -8.50 -3.94
C MET A 100 3.28 -7.43 -4.27
N ASN A 101 3.71 -6.20 -4.49
CA ASN A 101 2.81 -5.09 -4.78
C ASN A 101 2.16 -5.20 -6.16
N LEU A 102 2.89 -5.63 -7.18
CA LEU A 102 2.33 -5.94 -8.50
C LEU A 102 1.36 -7.13 -8.42
N GLY A 103 1.70 -8.16 -7.64
CA GLY A 103 0.84 -9.32 -7.39
C GLY A 103 -0.50 -8.95 -6.75
N MET A 104 -0.56 -7.87 -5.95
CA MET A 104 -1.82 -7.33 -5.43
C MET A 104 -2.51 -6.38 -6.41
N ALA A 105 -1.76 -5.46 -7.04
CA ALA A 105 -2.33 -4.38 -7.85
C ALA A 105 -2.95 -4.87 -9.17
N ILE A 106 -2.26 -5.77 -9.89
CA ILE A 106 -2.70 -6.22 -11.22
C ILE A 106 -4.05 -6.97 -11.15
N PRO A 107 -4.25 -7.96 -10.25
CA PRO A 107 -5.52 -8.68 -10.18
C PRO A 107 -6.70 -7.79 -9.75
N LEU A 108 -6.48 -6.86 -8.81
CA LEU A 108 -7.53 -5.94 -8.35
C LEU A 108 -7.96 -4.98 -9.45
N TRP A 109 -6.99 -4.39 -10.15
CA TRP A 109 -7.25 -3.53 -11.30
C TRP A 109 -7.92 -4.30 -12.44
N ALA A 110 -7.40 -5.47 -12.80
CA ALA A 110 -7.98 -6.29 -13.86
C ALA A 110 -9.41 -6.69 -13.52
N GLY A 111 -9.70 -7.05 -12.27
CA GLY A 111 -11.05 -7.33 -11.79
C GLY A 111 -12.00 -6.15 -11.96
N ALA A 112 -11.57 -4.93 -11.59
CA ALA A 112 -12.37 -3.71 -11.76
C ALA A 112 -12.67 -3.40 -13.24
N VAL A 113 -11.65 -3.49 -14.09
CA VAL A 113 -11.78 -3.25 -15.55
C VAL A 113 -12.68 -4.30 -16.21
N ILE A 114 -12.49 -5.58 -15.89
CA ILE A 114 -13.33 -6.67 -16.43
C ILE A 114 -14.79 -6.49 -15.99
N MET A 115 -15.03 -6.08 -14.74
CA MET A 115 -16.39 -5.77 -14.29
C MET A 115 -17.02 -4.60 -15.08
N GLY A 116 -16.24 -3.54 -15.35
CA GLY A 116 -16.70 -2.41 -16.16
C GLY A 116 -17.10 -2.83 -17.57
N PHE A 117 -16.26 -3.62 -18.24
CA PHE A 117 -16.58 -4.18 -19.56
C PHE A 117 -17.80 -5.09 -19.53
N ARG A 118 -18.00 -5.90 -18.47
CA ARG A 118 -19.14 -6.82 -18.39
C ARG A 118 -20.47 -6.12 -18.14
N TYR A 119 -20.51 -5.10 -17.27
CA TYR A 119 -21.77 -4.47 -16.86
C TYR A 119 -22.14 -3.22 -17.66
N LYS A 120 -21.17 -2.47 -18.20
CA LYS A 120 -21.40 -1.24 -18.96
C LYS A 120 -20.38 -1.07 -20.10
N THR A 121 -20.40 -1.96 -21.09
CA THR A 121 -19.52 -1.87 -22.29
C THR A 121 -19.52 -0.47 -22.91
N LYS A 122 -20.69 0.12 -23.16
CA LYS A 122 -20.80 1.42 -23.84
C LYS A 122 -20.23 2.59 -23.03
N ALA A 123 -20.43 2.60 -21.71
CA ALA A 123 -19.93 3.67 -20.85
C ALA A 123 -18.42 3.54 -20.60
N SER A 124 -17.93 2.31 -20.44
CA SER A 124 -16.50 2.00 -20.34
C SER A 124 -15.74 2.42 -21.61
N LEU A 125 -16.27 2.12 -22.80
CA LEU A 125 -15.67 2.59 -24.05
C LEU A 125 -15.82 4.11 -24.26
N ALA A 126 -16.89 4.71 -23.74
CA ALA A 126 -17.08 6.16 -23.82
C ALA A 126 -16.10 6.95 -22.93
N HIS A 127 -15.60 6.36 -21.84
CA HIS A 127 -14.57 6.99 -21.00
C HIS A 127 -13.24 7.20 -21.75
N PHE A 128 -12.98 6.45 -22.83
CA PHE A 128 -11.80 6.69 -23.66
C PHE A 128 -11.88 8.00 -24.47
N LEU A 129 -13.07 8.63 -24.58
CA LEU A 129 -13.25 9.93 -25.24
C LEU A 129 -13.84 10.97 -24.26
N PRO A 130 -13.08 12.02 -23.90
CA PRO A 130 -13.67 13.17 -23.26
C PRO A 130 -14.66 13.86 -24.21
N GLN A 131 -15.81 14.24 -23.67
CA GLN A 131 -16.87 14.89 -24.44
C GLN A 131 -16.39 16.24 -24.98
N GLY A 132 -16.62 16.49 -26.28
CA GLY A 132 -16.28 17.76 -26.93
C GLY A 132 -14.90 17.83 -27.59
N THR A 133 -14.24 16.69 -27.82
CA THR A 133 -12.94 16.68 -28.53
C THR A 133 -13.10 16.82 -30.06
N PRO A 134 -12.27 17.64 -30.73
CA PRO A 134 -12.34 17.82 -32.17
C PRO A 134 -11.89 16.54 -32.90
N LEU A 135 -12.62 16.16 -33.97
CA LEU A 135 -12.44 14.90 -34.72
C LEU A 135 -10.98 14.51 -35.05
N PRO A 136 -10.05 15.43 -35.40
CA PRO A 136 -8.68 15.05 -35.75
C PRO A 136 -7.84 14.53 -34.56
N LEU A 137 -8.14 14.96 -33.33
CA LEU A 137 -7.36 14.62 -32.14
C LEU A 137 -7.81 13.32 -31.47
N ILE A 138 -8.97 12.78 -31.88
CA ILE A 138 -9.57 11.58 -31.30
C ILE A 138 -8.62 10.37 -31.31
N PRO A 139 -7.94 10.01 -32.44
CA PRO A 139 -7.10 8.82 -32.47
C PRO A 139 -5.90 8.91 -31.52
N MET A 140 -5.30 10.10 -31.39
CA MET A 140 -4.17 10.31 -30.49
C MET A 140 -4.59 10.21 -29.03
N LEU A 141 -5.75 10.78 -28.67
CA LEU A 141 -6.23 10.78 -27.30
C LEU A 141 -6.58 9.37 -26.80
N VAL A 142 -7.21 8.54 -27.64
CA VAL A 142 -7.51 7.15 -27.30
C VAL A 142 -6.25 6.36 -26.99
N ILE A 143 -5.16 6.58 -27.74
CA ILE A 143 -3.87 5.93 -27.47
C ILE A 143 -3.32 6.38 -26.11
N ILE A 144 -3.37 7.67 -25.79
CA ILE A 144 -2.89 8.18 -24.49
C ILE A 144 -3.71 7.62 -23.33
N GLU A 145 -5.05 7.61 -23.46
CA GLU A 145 -5.93 7.14 -22.39
C GLU A 145 -5.79 5.63 -22.16
N THR A 146 -5.63 4.84 -23.22
CA THR A 146 -5.34 3.41 -23.09
C THR A 146 -3.99 3.16 -22.39
N ILE A 147 -2.94 3.93 -22.72
CA ILE A 147 -1.65 3.84 -22.03
C ILE A 147 -1.78 4.26 -20.55
N SER A 148 -2.52 5.34 -20.26
CA SER A 148 -2.78 5.84 -18.90
C SER A 148 -3.43 4.76 -18.02
N LEU A 149 -4.44 4.08 -18.56
CA LEU A 149 -5.17 3.00 -17.89
C LEU A 149 -4.23 1.83 -17.52
N PHE A 150 -3.25 1.49 -18.36
CA PHE A 150 -2.27 0.43 -18.08
C PHE A 150 -1.14 0.86 -17.11
N ILE A 151 -0.71 2.13 -17.16
CA ILE A 151 0.36 2.63 -16.28
C ILE A 151 -0.13 2.75 -14.83
N GLN A 152 -1.41 3.05 -14.62
CA GLN A 152 -2.00 3.26 -13.29
C GLN A 152 -1.72 2.14 -12.25
N PRO A 153 -2.01 0.85 -12.51
CA PRO A 153 -1.75 -0.21 -11.55
C PRO A 153 -0.24 -0.38 -11.26
N MET A 154 0.60 -0.16 -12.28
CA MET A 154 2.05 -0.20 -12.12
C MET A 154 2.55 0.97 -11.27
N ALA A 155 2.06 2.18 -11.52
CA ALA A 155 2.39 3.38 -10.75
C ALA A 155 1.98 3.24 -9.28
N LEU A 156 0.83 2.61 -9.01
CA LEU A 156 0.37 2.34 -7.65
C LEU A 156 1.31 1.36 -6.91
N ALA A 157 1.70 0.27 -7.57
CA ALA A 157 2.63 -0.71 -7.00
C ALA A 157 4.02 -0.12 -6.71
N VAL A 158 4.55 0.65 -7.67
CA VAL A 158 5.84 1.34 -7.54
C VAL A 158 5.82 2.39 -6.44
N ARG A 159 4.70 3.11 -6.26
CA ARG A 159 4.58 4.11 -5.17
C ARG A 159 4.72 3.47 -3.80
N LEU A 160 4.08 2.31 -3.59
CA LEU A 160 4.15 1.59 -2.33
C LEU A 160 5.57 1.05 -2.07
N THR A 161 6.22 0.47 -3.07
CA THR A 161 7.61 0.00 -2.90
C THR A 161 8.57 1.13 -2.66
N ALA A 162 8.49 2.21 -3.45
CA ALA A 162 9.45 3.30 -3.41
C ALA A 162 9.43 4.00 -2.06
N ASN A 163 8.24 4.29 -1.52
CA ASN A 163 8.14 4.98 -0.24
C ASN A 163 8.71 4.14 0.91
N ILE A 164 8.37 2.85 0.98
CA ILE A 164 8.83 1.98 2.08
C ILE A 164 10.33 1.66 1.95
N THR A 165 10.80 1.36 0.74
CA THR A 165 12.24 1.09 0.51
C THR A 165 13.10 2.31 0.78
N ALA A 166 12.72 3.48 0.26
CA ALA A 166 13.45 4.72 0.47
C ALA A 166 13.46 5.13 1.95
N GLY A 167 12.33 5.00 2.64
CA GLY A 167 12.22 5.28 4.07
C GLY A 167 13.16 4.43 4.91
N HIS A 168 13.16 3.11 4.67
CA HIS A 168 14.07 2.18 5.35
C HIS A 168 15.54 2.45 5.06
N LEU A 169 15.89 2.75 3.80
CA LEU A 169 17.26 3.13 3.43
C LEU A 169 17.68 4.43 4.12
N LEU A 170 16.82 5.44 4.15
CA LEU A 170 17.10 6.72 4.77
C LEU A 170 17.30 6.56 6.29
N MET A 171 16.46 5.77 6.96
CA MET A 171 16.62 5.44 8.38
C MET A 171 17.96 4.74 8.64
N HIS A 172 18.37 3.80 7.79
CA HIS A 172 19.64 3.10 7.94
C HIS A 172 20.85 4.01 7.68
N LEU A 173 20.78 4.91 6.71
CA LEU A 173 21.86 5.86 6.41
C LEU A 173 22.05 6.87 7.55
N ILE A 174 20.95 7.44 8.07
CA ILE A 174 21.00 8.36 9.20
C ILE A 174 21.44 7.62 10.47
N GLY A 175 20.96 6.40 10.70
CA GLY A 175 21.43 5.56 11.81
C GLY A 175 22.92 5.21 11.74
N GLY A 176 23.47 4.99 10.54
CA GLY A 176 24.90 4.82 10.34
C GLY A 176 25.69 6.11 10.61
N ALA A 177 25.15 7.26 10.16
CA ALA A 177 25.75 8.56 10.40
C ALA A 177 25.75 8.94 11.89
N THR A 178 24.65 8.68 12.62
CA THR A 178 24.59 8.92 14.07
C THR A 178 25.64 8.08 14.79
N LEU A 179 25.75 6.79 14.45
CA LEU A 179 26.76 5.90 15.04
C LEU A 179 28.20 6.36 14.75
N ALA A 180 28.48 6.89 13.57
CA ALA A 180 29.81 7.43 13.25
C ALA A 180 30.08 8.73 14.03
N LEU A 181 29.09 9.62 14.12
CA LEU A 181 29.21 10.92 14.78
C LEU A 181 29.34 10.83 16.30
N THR A 182 28.81 9.78 16.95
CA THR A 182 29.00 9.57 18.40
C THR A 182 30.48 9.50 18.79
N SER A 183 31.32 8.96 17.91
CA SER A 183 32.77 8.87 18.13
C SER A 183 33.52 10.20 17.95
N ILE A 184 32.97 11.13 17.17
CA ILE A 184 33.62 12.41 16.82
C ILE A 184 33.18 13.52 17.79
N SER A 185 31.88 13.73 17.94
CA SER A 185 31.35 14.75 18.86
C SER A 185 29.93 14.40 19.32
N PRO A 186 29.67 14.28 20.64
CA PRO A 186 28.36 13.89 21.16
C PRO A 186 27.26 14.92 20.84
N ALA A 187 27.61 16.21 20.74
CA ALA A 187 26.65 17.27 20.43
C ALA A 187 26.08 17.20 19.01
N THR A 188 26.84 16.72 18.02
CA THR A 188 26.33 16.53 16.65
C THR A 188 25.56 15.22 16.51
N ALA A 189 25.95 14.21 17.29
CA ALA A 189 25.24 12.94 17.39
C ALA A 189 23.81 13.11 17.96
N THR A 190 23.62 13.99 18.96
CA THR A 190 22.27 14.26 19.50
C THR A 190 21.35 14.92 18.48
N ILE A 191 21.86 15.86 17.69
CA ILE A 191 21.09 16.52 16.61
C ILE A 191 20.64 15.49 15.58
N THR A 192 21.56 14.65 15.10
CA THR A 192 21.24 13.61 14.11
C THR A 192 20.31 12.53 14.68
N PHE A 193 20.39 12.24 15.97
CA PHE A 193 19.44 11.34 16.65
C PHE A 193 18.03 11.93 16.71
N ILE A 194 17.88 13.24 16.97
CA ILE A 194 16.58 13.91 16.91
C ILE A 194 15.97 13.83 15.50
N ILE A 195 16.81 14.03 14.46
CA ILE A 195 16.37 13.89 13.06
C ILE A 195 15.90 12.45 12.77
N LEU A 196 16.63 11.44 13.25
CA LEU A 196 16.23 10.04 13.11
C LEU A 196 14.86 9.78 13.76
N LEU A 197 14.64 10.30 14.97
CA LEU A 197 13.35 10.17 15.65
C LEU A 197 12.22 10.84 14.86
N LEU A 198 12.43 12.06 14.38
CA LEU A 198 11.43 12.75 13.55
C LEU A 198 11.12 11.97 12.26
N LEU A 199 12.15 11.42 11.62
CA LEU A 199 12.00 10.60 10.42
C LEU A 199 11.17 9.34 10.69
N THR A 200 11.42 8.64 11.79
CA THR A 200 10.62 7.44 12.13
C THR A 200 9.14 7.79 12.33
N GLY A 201 8.84 8.95 12.93
CA GLY A 201 7.47 9.47 13.03
C GLY A 201 6.83 9.77 11.68
N LEU A 202 7.60 10.35 10.74
CA LEU A 202 7.15 10.59 9.36
C LEU A 202 6.84 9.27 8.64
N GLU A 203 7.73 8.28 8.73
CA GLU A 203 7.55 6.98 8.09
C GLU A 203 6.32 6.24 8.62
N PHE A 204 6.02 6.36 9.92
CA PHE A 204 4.79 5.82 10.50
C PHE A 204 3.54 6.44 9.84
N ALA A 205 3.54 7.77 9.64
CA ALA A 205 2.45 8.45 8.95
C ALA A 205 2.34 8.03 7.48
N VAL A 206 3.47 7.97 6.77
CA VAL A 206 3.52 7.55 5.35
C VAL A 206 3.03 6.12 5.17
N ALA A 207 3.40 5.19 6.06
CA ALA A 207 2.97 3.79 6.02
C ALA A 207 1.43 3.64 6.05
N LEU A 208 0.76 4.43 6.89
CA LEU A 208 -0.71 4.40 7.04
C LEU A 208 -1.41 5.14 5.88
N ILE A 209 -0.90 6.31 5.49
CA ILE A 209 -1.44 7.08 4.35
C ILE A 209 -1.33 6.26 3.06
N GLN A 210 -0.22 5.56 2.86
CA GLN A 210 -0.01 4.78 1.64
C GLN A 210 -0.99 3.62 1.51
N ALA A 211 -1.32 2.93 2.61
CA ALA A 211 -2.37 1.90 2.62
C ALA A 211 -3.74 2.50 2.24
N TYR A 212 -4.06 3.67 2.81
CA TYR A 212 -5.30 4.39 2.50
C TYR A 212 -5.37 4.80 1.02
N VAL A 213 -4.34 5.49 0.49
CA VAL A 213 -4.30 5.94 -0.91
C VAL A 213 -4.39 4.77 -1.89
N PHE A 214 -3.74 3.65 -1.59
CA PHE A 214 -3.84 2.43 -2.40
C PHE A 214 -5.29 1.95 -2.53
N THR A 215 -5.96 1.79 -1.39
CA THR A 215 -7.34 1.30 -1.36
C THR A 215 -8.34 2.29 -1.93
N LEU A 216 -8.13 3.59 -1.72
CA LEU A 216 -8.99 4.64 -2.25
C LEU A 216 -8.93 4.67 -3.78
N LEU A 217 -7.74 4.57 -4.38
CA LEU A 217 -7.60 4.51 -5.84
C LEU A 217 -8.29 3.27 -6.43
N VAL A 218 -8.11 2.10 -5.81
CA VAL A 218 -8.84 0.88 -6.22
C VAL A 218 -10.36 1.07 -6.12
N SER A 219 -10.83 1.72 -5.05
CA SER A 219 -12.25 2.03 -4.88
C SER A 219 -12.76 3.01 -5.96
N LEU A 220 -11.97 4.01 -6.32
CA LEU A 220 -12.32 4.98 -7.35
C LEU A 220 -12.40 4.30 -8.73
N TYR A 221 -11.47 3.39 -9.06
CA TYR A 221 -11.57 2.59 -10.28
C TYR A 221 -12.82 1.72 -10.30
N LEU A 222 -13.21 1.17 -9.16
CA LEU A 222 -14.45 0.41 -9.08
C LEU A 222 -15.66 1.33 -9.29
N HIS A 223 -15.64 2.54 -8.74
CA HIS A 223 -16.69 3.53 -8.95
C HIS A 223 -16.83 3.91 -10.42
N ASP A 224 -15.73 4.26 -11.09
CA ASP A 224 -15.73 4.65 -12.52
C ASP A 224 -16.21 3.51 -13.44
N ASN A 225 -15.96 2.27 -13.05
CA ASN A 225 -16.36 1.08 -13.81
C ASN A 225 -17.74 0.51 -13.40
N THR A 226 -18.46 1.05 -12.41
CA THR A 226 -19.78 0.52 -11.94
C THR A 226 -20.97 1.38 -12.30
#